data_AF-R9MZ88-F1
#
_entry.id   AF-R9MZ88-F1
#
_cell.length_a   1.000
_cell.length_b   1.000
_cell.length_c   1.000
_cell.angle_alpha   90.00
_cell.angle_beta   90.00
_cell.angle_gamma   90.00
#
_symmetry.space_group_name_H-M   'P 1'
#
loop_
_entity.id
_entity.type
_entity.pdbx_description
1 polymer ?
#
loop_
_entity_poly.entity_id
_entity_poly.type
_entity_poly.pdbx_seq_one_letter_code
_entity_poly.pdbx_strand_id
1 'polypeptide(L)'
;MKILYTKPLALLYRNKGYNFTITSSTAYDQKWMRGRNVYENIDRVVDNVFANYLSRPGVRQPIFTAYCDGRRVTCDGLSQWGSRYLAEEGYSAIDIIHYYYGSDMYINSADSIAGVPSSWPGYNLTIGSSGEKVRQMQQQLNRIAQNYPAIPKIAADGIYGPATAQAVKAFQGIFNLPQTGVVDYPTWYSISNIYVGVSRISEPG
;
A
#
# COMPACT_ATOMS: atom_id res chain seq x y z
N MET A 1 -0.96 -6.36 -29.96
CA MET A 1 0.32 -6.08 -30.64
C MET A 1 0.25 -4.72 -31.34
N LYS A 2 0.73 -3.66 -30.69
CA LYS A 2 1.43 -2.49 -31.28
C LYS A 2 1.95 -1.69 -30.10
N ILE A 3 3.24 -1.87 -29.82
CA ILE A 3 3.95 -1.37 -28.64
C ILE A 3 4.60 -0.06 -29.05
N LEU A 4 4.18 1.08 -28.48
CA LEU A 4 4.91 2.33 -28.62
C LEU A 4 4.87 3.13 -27.31
N TYR A 5 6.08 3.30 -26.75
CA TYR A 5 6.55 4.28 -25.77
C TYR A 5 6.12 4.18 -24.29
N THR A 6 6.90 3.42 -23.48
CA THR A 6 7.09 3.61 -22.01
C THR A 6 8.42 3.03 -21.47
N LYS A 7 9.52 3.09 -22.25
CA LYS A 7 10.82 2.45 -21.89
C LYS A 7 11.34 2.69 -20.46
N PRO A 8 11.23 3.87 -19.81
CA PRO A 8 11.91 4.10 -18.53
C PRO A 8 11.32 3.31 -17.35
N LEU A 9 9.99 3.25 -17.22
CA LEU A 9 9.32 2.60 -16.08
C LEU A 9 9.34 1.07 -16.22
N ALA A 10 9.11 0.56 -17.43
CA ALA A 10 9.15 -0.88 -17.70
C ALA A 10 10.51 -1.50 -17.36
N LEU A 11 11.60 -0.82 -17.71
CA LEU A 11 12.97 -1.24 -17.35
C LEU A 11 13.24 -1.06 -15.86
N LEU A 12 12.73 0.01 -15.21
CA LEU A 12 12.92 0.24 -13.79
C LEU A 12 12.36 -0.92 -12.93
N TYR A 13 11.13 -1.37 -13.20
CA TYR A 13 10.50 -2.42 -12.40
C TYR A 13 11.06 -3.81 -12.73
N ARG A 14 11.38 -4.11 -13.99
CA ARG A 14 12.07 -5.36 -14.35
C ARG A 14 13.47 -5.45 -13.75
N ASN A 15 14.23 -4.35 -13.76
CA ASN A 15 15.55 -4.29 -13.13
C ASN A 15 15.49 -4.39 -11.59
N LYS A 16 14.31 -4.17 -10.99
CA LYS A 16 14.03 -4.42 -9.57
C LYS A 16 13.48 -5.83 -9.29
N GLY A 17 13.43 -6.70 -10.29
CA GLY A 17 13.03 -8.11 -10.14
C GLY A 17 11.52 -8.38 -10.25
N TYR A 18 10.71 -7.40 -10.66
CA TYR A 18 9.27 -7.60 -10.87
C TYR A 18 8.99 -8.18 -12.27
N ASN A 19 8.05 -9.14 -12.35
CA ASN A 19 7.66 -9.78 -13.62
C ASN A 19 6.56 -9.03 -14.39
N PHE A 20 6.05 -7.92 -13.84
CA PHE A 20 5.05 -7.07 -14.48
C PHE A 20 5.65 -5.79 -15.05
N THR A 21 4.85 -5.04 -15.82
CA THR A 21 5.24 -3.76 -16.43
C THR A 21 4.20 -2.72 -16.09
N ILE A 22 4.61 -1.61 -15.47
CA ILE A 22 3.76 -0.45 -15.25
C ILE A 22 3.97 0.52 -16.42
N THR A 23 2.91 0.91 -17.12
CA THR A 23 2.95 1.95 -18.15
C THR A 23 2.49 3.30 -17.56
N SER A 24 2.66 4.39 -18.31
CA SER A 24 2.18 5.74 -17.95
C SER A 24 1.29 6.27 -19.08
N SER A 25 0.67 5.36 -19.83
CA SER A 25 -0.23 5.69 -20.92
C SER A 25 -1.64 5.81 -20.36
N THR A 26 -2.30 6.96 -20.48
CA THR A 26 -3.69 7.14 -20.01
C THR A 26 -4.70 6.22 -20.69
N ALA A 27 -4.30 5.50 -21.75
CA ALA A 27 -5.12 4.46 -22.36
C ALA A 27 -5.16 3.16 -21.53
N TYR A 28 -4.21 2.95 -20.61
CA TYR A 28 -4.06 1.71 -19.84
C TYR A 28 -3.74 1.92 -18.35
N ASP A 29 -3.07 3.02 -17.98
CA ASP A 29 -2.59 3.36 -16.63
C ASP A 29 -2.78 4.85 -16.32
N GLN A 30 -2.83 5.21 -15.04
CA GLN A 30 -2.78 6.63 -14.64
C GLN A 30 -1.45 7.27 -15.06
N LYS A 31 -1.51 8.50 -15.62
CA LYS A 31 -0.31 9.20 -16.10
C LYS A 31 0.57 9.66 -14.94
N TRP A 32 1.72 9.02 -14.82
CA TRP A 32 2.81 9.46 -13.95
C TRP A 32 3.71 10.49 -14.66
N MET A 33 4.03 11.60 -13.97
CA MET A 33 4.91 12.65 -14.49
C MET A 33 6.14 12.82 -13.60
N ARG A 34 7.32 12.57 -14.16
CA ARG A 34 8.61 12.70 -13.47
C ARG A 34 8.84 14.15 -13.03
N GLY A 35 9.27 14.34 -11.78
CA GLY A 35 9.65 15.65 -11.24
C GLY A 35 8.50 16.51 -10.73
N ARG A 36 7.27 15.97 -10.64
CA ARG A 36 6.21 16.61 -9.84
C ARG A 36 6.41 16.31 -8.36
N ASN A 37 6.12 17.30 -7.52
CA ASN A 37 6.14 17.16 -6.06
C ASN A 37 5.17 16.04 -5.66
N VAL A 38 5.71 14.95 -5.13
CA VAL A 38 4.95 14.00 -4.31
C VAL A 38 5.07 14.52 -2.89
N TYR A 39 3.96 14.99 -2.32
CA TYR A 39 3.92 15.36 -0.92
C TYR A 39 3.90 14.06 -0.09
N GLU A 40 4.64 13.97 1.01
CA GLU A 40 4.75 12.75 1.84
C GLU A 40 3.39 12.25 2.38
N ASN A 41 2.41 13.14 2.52
CA ASN A 41 1.04 12.77 2.86
C ASN A 41 0.30 12.06 1.72
N ILE A 42 0.67 12.32 0.46
CA ILE A 42 0.12 11.65 -0.72
C ILE A 42 0.67 10.23 -0.81
N ASP A 43 1.94 9.99 -0.48
CA ASP A 43 2.54 8.64 -0.46
C ASP A 43 1.82 7.70 0.54
N ARG A 44 1.44 8.21 1.72
CA ARG A 44 0.65 7.46 2.72
C ARG A 44 -0.77 7.08 2.26
N VAL A 45 -1.40 7.94 1.46
CA VAL A 45 -2.71 7.65 0.86
C VAL A 45 -2.56 6.68 -0.29
N VAL A 46 -1.54 6.87 -1.12
CA VAL A 46 -1.14 6.00 -2.24
C VAL A 46 -0.90 4.57 -1.75
N ASP A 47 -0.17 4.35 -0.65
CA ASP A 47 0.08 3.01 -0.10
C ASP A 47 -1.19 2.30 0.40
N ASN A 48 -2.17 3.01 0.96
CA ASN A 48 -3.48 2.45 1.29
C ASN A 48 -4.35 2.20 0.04
N VAL A 49 -4.23 3.05 -0.99
CA VAL A 49 -5.04 2.98 -2.21
C VAL A 49 -4.58 1.83 -3.12
N PHE A 50 -3.28 1.52 -3.20
CA PHE A 50 -2.78 0.43 -4.05
C PHE A 50 -3.06 -0.98 -3.52
N ALA A 51 -3.42 -1.12 -2.25
CA ALA A 51 -3.93 -2.38 -1.73
C ALA A 51 -5.44 -2.53 -1.92
N ASN A 52 -6.15 -1.44 -2.24
CA ASN A 52 -7.57 -1.48 -2.47
C ASN A 52 -7.87 -1.82 -3.94
N TYR A 53 -8.74 -2.79 -4.13
CA TYR A 53 -9.22 -3.21 -5.44
C TYR A 53 -10.74 -3.29 -5.45
N LEU A 54 -11.28 -3.10 -6.65
CA LEU A 54 -12.71 -3.18 -6.88
C LEU A 54 -13.12 -4.62 -7.18
N SER A 55 -14.24 -5.06 -6.62
CA SER A 55 -14.78 -6.41 -6.83
C SER A 55 -16.30 -6.44 -6.75
N ARG A 56 -16.90 -7.55 -7.19
CA ARG A 56 -18.34 -7.86 -7.10
C ARG A 56 -18.57 -9.10 -6.23
N PRO A 57 -19.78 -9.31 -5.68
CA PRO A 57 -20.11 -10.50 -4.91
C PRO A 57 -19.76 -11.78 -5.68
N GLY A 58 -19.01 -12.68 -5.04
CA GLY A 58 -18.61 -13.97 -5.62
C GLY A 58 -17.43 -13.91 -6.60
N VAL A 59 -16.91 -12.73 -6.95
CA VAL A 59 -15.75 -12.58 -7.85
C VAL A 59 -14.49 -12.30 -7.02
N ARG A 60 -13.57 -13.27 -6.99
CA ARG A 60 -12.33 -13.19 -6.19
C ARG A 60 -11.20 -12.34 -6.82
N GLN A 61 -11.34 -11.94 -8.07
CA GLN A 61 -10.30 -11.20 -8.79
C GLN A 61 -10.64 -9.71 -8.89
N PRO A 62 -9.63 -8.81 -8.83
CA PRO A 62 -9.81 -7.39 -9.10
C PRO A 62 -10.50 -7.13 -10.44
N ILE A 63 -11.51 -6.28 -10.44
CA ILE A 63 -12.22 -5.87 -11.65
C ILE A 63 -11.41 -4.77 -12.32
N PHE A 64 -11.17 -4.95 -13.63
CA PHE A 64 -10.64 -3.88 -14.46
C PHE A 64 -11.70 -2.80 -14.68
N THR A 65 -11.39 -1.57 -14.27
CA THR A 65 -12.25 -0.40 -14.50
C THR A 65 -11.73 0.41 -15.68
N ALA A 66 -12.54 0.48 -16.75
CA ALA A 66 -12.23 1.34 -17.89
C ALA A 66 -12.17 2.81 -17.44
N TYR A 67 -11.14 3.54 -17.85
CA TYR A 67 -10.90 4.92 -17.44
C TYR A 67 -10.63 5.83 -18.64
N CYS A 68 -11.18 7.04 -18.61
CA CYS A 68 -10.94 8.08 -19.61
C CYS A 68 -10.94 9.48 -18.99
N ASP A 69 -10.47 10.48 -19.74
CA ASP A 69 -10.49 11.86 -19.26
C ASP A 69 -11.93 12.41 -19.14
N GLY A 70 -12.83 11.95 -20.00
CA GLY A 70 -14.23 12.38 -20.05
C GLY A 70 -14.45 13.76 -20.66
N ARG A 71 -13.42 14.35 -21.30
CA ARG A 71 -13.51 15.67 -21.96
C ARG A 71 -13.05 15.62 -23.41
N ARG A 72 -11.97 14.89 -23.71
CA ARG A 72 -11.51 14.64 -25.09
C ARG A 72 -11.85 13.23 -25.55
N VAL A 73 -11.96 12.29 -24.61
CA VAL A 73 -12.28 10.88 -24.83
C VAL A 73 -13.33 10.47 -23.81
N THR A 74 -14.46 9.94 -24.30
CA THR A 74 -15.50 9.34 -23.48
C THR A 74 -15.36 7.82 -23.49
N CYS A 75 -15.80 7.18 -22.41
CA CYS A 75 -15.72 5.74 -22.23
C CYS A 75 -16.89 5.29 -21.37
N ASP A 76 -17.23 4.00 -21.48
CA ASP A 76 -18.24 3.36 -20.65
C ASP A 76 -17.59 2.92 -19.31
N GLY A 77 -17.23 3.92 -18.51
CA GLY A 77 -16.42 3.75 -17.31
C GLY A 77 -16.07 5.06 -16.63
N LEU A 78 -15.11 5.00 -15.72
CA LEU A 78 -14.76 6.10 -14.84
C LEU A 78 -14.20 7.28 -15.65
N SER A 79 -14.80 8.46 -15.45
CA SER A 79 -14.37 9.71 -16.07
C SER A 79 -13.56 10.56 -15.10
N GLN A 80 -12.36 10.99 -15.50
CA GLN A 80 -11.52 11.84 -14.66
C GLN A 80 -12.25 13.10 -14.17
N TRP A 81 -12.86 13.85 -15.09
CA TRP A 81 -13.57 15.07 -14.73
C TRP A 81 -14.92 14.77 -14.07
N GLY A 82 -15.62 13.73 -14.52
CA GLY A 82 -16.91 13.34 -13.94
C GLY A 82 -16.78 12.93 -12.47
N SER A 83 -15.79 12.08 -12.14
CA SER A 83 -15.50 11.71 -10.75
C SER A 83 -15.06 12.91 -9.90
N ARG A 84 -14.33 13.89 -10.48
CA ARG A 84 -13.97 15.11 -9.77
C ARG A 84 -15.22 15.91 -9.38
N TYR A 85 -16.17 16.11 -10.31
CA TYR A 85 -17.38 16.89 -10.03
C TYR A 85 -18.26 16.21 -8.98
N LEU A 86 -18.45 14.89 -9.07
CA LEU A 86 -19.18 14.14 -8.04
C LEU A 86 -18.50 14.25 -6.66
N ALA A 87 -17.16 14.21 -6.61
CA ALA A 87 -16.44 14.42 -5.35
C ALA A 87 -16.62 15.85 -4.80
N GLU A 88 -16.66 16.87 -5.67
CA GLU A 88 -16.95 18.27 -5.30
C GLU A 88 -18.39 18.43 -4.77
N GLU A 89 -19.33 17.60 -5.24
CA GLU A 89 -20.70 17.50 -4.71
C GLU A 89 -20.82 16.70 -3.40
N GLY A 90 -19.72 16.15 -2.90
CA GLY A 90 -19.66 15.45 -1.61
C GLY A 90 -19.84 13.94 -1.70
N TYR A 91 -19.85 13.34 -2.89
CA TYR A 91 -19.92 11.88 -3.04
C TYR A 91 -18.65 11.23 -2.49
N SER A 92 -18.80 10.14 -1.75
CA SER A 92 -17.66 9.35 -1.30
C SER A 92 -17.07 8.54 -2.46
N ALA A 93 -15.86 8.00 -2.27
CA ALA A 93 -15.20 7.19 -3.30
C ALA A 93 -16.07 5.99 -3.73
N ILE A 94 -16.78 5.33 -2.80
CA ILE A 94 -17.65 4.21 -3.14
C ILE A 94 -18.90 4.67 -3.89
N ASP A 95 -19.48 5.82 -3.54
CA ASP A 95 -20.66 6.36 -4.23
C ASP A 95 -20.34 6.71 -5.69
N ILE A 96 -19.15 7.26 -5.94
CA ILE A 96 -18.66 7.54 -7.30
C ILE A 96 -18.48 6.23 -8.08
N ILE A 97 -17.93 5.19 -7.47
CA ILE A 97 -17.80 3.88 -8.14
C ILE A 97 -19.18 3.31 -8.46
N HIS A 98 -20.15 3.40 -7.55
CA HIS A 98 -21.52 2.96 -7.79
C HIS A 98 -22.22 3.73 -8.90
N TYR A 99 -21.94 5.03 -9.02
CA TYR A 99 -22.44 5.85 -10.12
C TYR A 99 -22.01 5.33 -11.49
N TYR A 100 -20.75 4.88 -11.64
CA TYR A 100 -20.21 4.41 -12.92
C TYR A 100 -20.40 2.92 -13.19
N TYR A 101 -20.44 2.07 -12.15
CA TYR A 101 -20.36 0.62 -12.30
C TYR A 101 -21.52 -0.15 -11.66
N GLY A 102 -22.47 0.54 -11.02
CA GLY A 102 -23.60 -0.06 -10.31
C GLY A 102 -23.31 -0.32 -8.83
N SER A 103 -24.39 -0.52 -8.05
CA SER A 103 -24.37 -0.59 -6.59
C SER A 103 -23.80 -1.89 -6.01
N ASP A 104 -23.50 -2.88 -6.83
CA ASP A 104 -22.96 -4.18 -6.43
C ASP A 104 -21.42 -4.21 -6.40
N MET A 105 -20.78 -3.05 -6.46
CA MET A 105 -19.32 -2.93 -6.36
C MET A 105 -18.87 -2.73 -4.92
N TYR A 106 -17.72 -3.31 -4.59
CA TYR A 106 -17.08 -3.19 -3.28
C TYR A 106 -15.62 -2.77 -3.44
N ILE A 107 -15.13 -1.93 -2.53
CA ILE A 107 -13.70 -1.64 -2.38
C ILE A 107 -13.18 -2.61 -1.32
N ASN A 108 -12.45 -3.63 -1.77
CA ASN A 108 -11.80 -4.62 -0.92
C ASN A 108 -10.31 -4.31 -0.82
N SER A 109 -9.66 -4.77 0.26
CA SER A 109 -8.20 -4.69 0.39
C SER A 109 -7.58 -6.04 0.09
N ALA A 110 -6.45 -6.07 -0.59
CA ALA A 110 -5.73 -7.31 -0.90
C ALA A 110 -5.21 -7.96 0.39
N ASP A 111 -5.74 -9.14 0.71
CA ASP A 111 -5.31 -9.95 1.87
C ASP A 111 -3.87 -10.45 1.75
N SER A 112 -3.22 -10.33 0.59
CA SER A 112 -1.83 -10.71 0.39
C SER A 112 -1.15 -9.80 -0.63
N ILE A 113 -0.09 -9.11 -0.19
CA ILE A 113 0.87 -8.49 -1.09
C ILE A 113 1.97 -9.53 -1.30
N ALA A 114 2.15 -10.01 -2.54
CA ALA A 114 3.19 -10.97 -2.87
C ALA A 114 4.57 -10.44 -2.42
N GLY A 115 5.24 -11.18 -1.54
CA GLY A 115 6.54 -10.81 -0.98
C GLY A 115 6.52 -10.25 0.45
N VAL A 116 5.36 -10.10 1.09
CA VAL A 116 5.22 -9.73 2.51
C VAL A 116 4.94 -10.99 3.36
N PRO A 117 5.60 -11.20 4.52
CA PRO A 117 5.46 -12.43 5.31
C PRO A 117 4.07 -12.64 5.94
N SER A 118 3.35 -11.55 6.24
CA SER A 118 2.06 -11.58 6.93
C SER A 118 1.32 -10.26 6.72
N SER A 119 0.03 -10.32 6.39
CA SER A 119 -0.78 -9.13 6.11
C SER A 119 -1.29 -8.45 7.38
N TRP A 120 -1.59 -7.16 7.26
CA TRP A 120 -2.11 -6.36 8.36
C TRP A 120 -3.44 -6.94 8.86
N PRO A 121 -3.68 -7.05 10.18
CA PRO A 121 -4.82 -7.81 10.71
C PRO A 121 -6.18 -7.09 10.64
N GLY A 122 -6.28 -5.96 9.94
CA GLY A 122 -7.52 -5.18 9.85
C GLY A 122 -7.74 -4.21 11.02
N TYR A 123 -6.84 -4.15 11.99
CA TYR A 123 -6.90 -3.25 13.14
C TYR A 123 -5.51 -2.79 13.59
N ASN A 124 -5.44 -1.64 14.24
CA ASN A 124 -4.18 -1.07 14.74
C ASN A 124 -3.65 -1.88 15.94
N LEU A 125 -2.33 -2.14 15.96
CA LEU A 125 -1.68 -2.68 17.17
C LEU A 125 -1.20 -1.51 18.04
N THR A 126 -1.65 -1.49 19.27
CA THR A 126 -1.34 -0.45 20.26
C THR A 126 -1.25 -1.06 21.64
N ILE A 127 -0.95 -0.25 22.66
CA ILE A 127 -0.89 -0.71 24.06
C ILE A 127 -2.18 -1.45 24.43
N GLY A 128 -2.03 -2.68 24.91
CA GLY A 128 -3.13 -3.58 25.25
C GLY A 128 -3.51 -4.58 24.14
N SER A 129 -3.07 -4.39 22.89
CA SER A 129 -3.18 -5.42 21.86
C SER A 129 -2.35 -6.65 22.24
N SER A 130 -2.85 -7.83 21.88
CA SER A 130 -2.13 -9.09 22.11
C SER A 130 -2.43 -10.13 21.04
N GLY A 131 -1.64 -11.20 21.00
CA GLY A 131 -1.83 -12.34 20.11
C GLY A 131 -0.74 -12.46 19.05
N GLU A 132 -0.97 -13.38 18.11
CA GLU A 132 0.07 -13.81 17.16
C GLU A 132 0.54 -12.68 16.24
N LYS A 133 -0.34 -11.74 15.87
CA LYS A 133 0.02 -10.59 15.04
C LYS A 133 0.98 -9.62 15.75
N VAL A 134 0.81 -9.44 17.06
CA VAL A 134 1.76 -8.67 17.88
C VAL A 134 3.09 -9.38 17.92
N ARG A 135 3.10 -10.70 18.19
CA ARG A 135 4.32 -11.50 18.25
C ARG A 135 5.10 -11.45 16.93
N GLN A 136 4.42 -11.63 15.81
CA GLN A 136 5.01 -11.55 14.47
C GLN A 136 5.66 -10.18 14.23
N MET A 137 4.96 -9.09 14.53
CA MET A 137 5.51 -7.74 14.39
C MET A 137 6.72 -7.53 15.30
N GLN A 138 6.68 -7.98 16.56
CA GLN A 138 7.82 -7.90 17.49
C GLN A 138 9.03 -8.68 16.98
N GLN A 139 8.85 -9.87 16.39
CA GLN A 139 9.92 -10.65 15.78
C GLN A 139 10.55 -9.93 14.59
N GLN A 140 9.73 -9.37 13.70
CA GLN A 140 10.21 -8.60 12.56
C GLN A 140 10.99 -7.36 13.02
N LEU A 141 10.44 -6.61 13.97
CA LEU A 141 11.07 -5.42 14.52
C LEU A 141 12.42 -5.73 15.18
N ASN A 142 12.50 -6.83 15.93
CA ASN A 142 13.75 -7.31 16.53
C ASN A 142 14.80 -7.72 15.50
N ARG A 143 14.39 -8.29 14.36
CA ARG A 143 15.32 -8.61 13.27
C ARG A 143 15.86 -7.33 12.64
N ILE A 144 14.99 -6.35 12.38
CA ILE A 144 15.39 -5.03 11.85
C ILE A 144 16.35 -4.35 12.82
N ALA A 145 16.11 -4.42 14.13
CA ALA A 145 16.97 -3.83 15.15
C ALA A 145 18.43 -4.33 15.13
N GLN A 146 18.71 -5.50 14.51
CA GLN A 146 20.09 -5.98 14.32
C GLN A 146 20.89 -5.09 13.37
N ASN A 147 20.22 -4.49 12.38
CA ASN A 147 20.83 -3.56 11.41
C ASN A 147 20.61 -2.10 11.81
N TYR A 148 19.60 -1.83 12.65
CA TYR A 148 19.22 -0.49 13.12
C TYR A 148 19.25 -0.46 14.66
N PRO A 149 20.44 -0.34 15.29
CA PRO A 149 20.61 -0.48 16.74
C PRO A 149 19.93 0.63 17.56
N ALA A 150 19.50 1.72 16.91
CA ALA A 150 18.67 2.76 17.54
C ALA A 150 17.23 2.28 17.84
N ILE A 151 16.79 1.16 17.28
CA ILE A 151 15.52 0.50 17.63
C ILE A 151 15.78 -0.39 18.84
N PRO A 152 15.14 -0.12 20.00
CA PRO A 152 15.23 -0.98 21.17
C PRO A 152 14.78 -2.41 20.87
N LYS A 153 15.56 -3.39 21.29
CA LYS A 153 15.17 -4.81 21.25
C LYS A 153 14.10 -5.06 22.31
N ILE A 154 13.06 -5.79 21.95
CA ILE A 154 11.89 -6.06 22.79
C ILE A 154 11.64 -7.57 22.94
N ALA A 155 10.85 -7.97 23.94
CA ALA A 155 10.36 -9.34 24.01
C ALA A 155 9.35 -9.59 22.88
N ALA A 156 9.43 -10.76 22.23
CA ALA A 156 8.46 -11.22 21.25
C ALA A 156 7.43 -12.15 21.91
N ASP A 157 6.78 -11.65 22.96
CA ASP A 157 5.82 -12.39 23.79
C ASP A 157 4.40 -12.42 23.20
N GLY A 158 4.11 -11.53 22.25
CA GLY A 158 2.77 -11.31 21.72
C GLY A 158 1.94 -10.34 22.55
N ILE A 159 2.56 -9.53 23.42
CA ILE A 159 1.89 -8.52 24.24
C ILE A 159 2.42 -7.14 23.87
N TYR A 160 1.53 -6.27 23.40
CA TYR A 160 1.91 -4.91 23.02
C TYR A 160 1.90 -4.01 24.27
N GLY A 161 3.04 -3.96 24.96
CA GLY A 161 3.28 -3.08 26.11
C GLY A 161 4.02 -1.78 25.77
N PRO A 162 4.33 -0.94 26.79
CA PRO A 162 5.05 0.32 26.61
C PRO A 162 6.40 0.18 25.91
N ALA A 163 7.15 -0.91 26.18
CA ALA A 163 8.42 -1.20 25.51
C ALA A 163 8.23 -1.42 24.00
N THR A 164 7.18 -2.13 23.60
CA THR A 164 6.84 -2.34 22.18
C THR A 164 6.47 -1.00 21.53
N ALA A 165 5.66 -0.18 22.18
CA ALA A 165 5.28 1.15 21.69
C ALA A 165 6.50 2.06 21.48
N GLN A 166 7.47 2.04 22.40
CA GLN A 166 8.70 2.81 22.28
C GLN A 166 9.56 2.33 21.09
N ALA A 167 9.68 1.01 20.91
CA ALA A 167 10.42 0.44 19.78
C ALA A 167 9.78 0.79 18.44
N VAL A 168 8.44 0.73 18.34
CA VAL A 168 7.69 1.15 17.17
C VAL A 168 7.86 2.64 16.91
N LYS A 169 7.85 3.48 17.94
CA LYS A 169 8.08 4.92 17.81
C LYS A 169 9.49 5.24 17.29
N ALA A 170 10.49 4.51 17.75
CA ALA A 170 11.87 4.63 17.25
C ALA A 170 11.97 4.21 15.78
N PHE A 171 11.38 3.07 15.40
CA PHE A 171 11.28 2.63 14.01
C PHE A 171 10.61 3.70 13.14
N GLN A 172 9.45 4.21 13.57
CA GLN A 172 8.73 5.25 12.86
C GLN A 172 9.62 6.48 12.61
N GLY A 173 10.37 6.93 13.62
CA GLY A 173 11.33 8.02 13.47
C GLY A 173 12.42 7.77 12.43
N ILE A 174 12.99 6.57 12.42
CA ILE A 174 14.08 6.20 11.51
C ILE A 174 13.60 6.15 10.05
N PHE A 175 12.37 5.70 9.83
CA PHE A 175 11.79 5.51 8.50
C PHE A 175 10.81 6.63 8.10
N ASN A 176 10.95 7.83 8.68
CA ASN A 176 10.15 9.02 8.36
C ASN A 176 8.62 8.81 8.43
N LEU A 177 8.18 7.99 9.38
CA LEU A 177 6.77 7.85 9.73
C LEU A 177 6.45 8.69 10.97
N PRO A 178 5.24 9.26 11.07
CA PRO A 178 4.67 9.75 12.31
C PRO A 178 4.89 8.83 13.50
N GLN A 179 5.57 9.39 14.50
CA GLN A 179 6.04 8.73 15.72
C GLN A 179 4.90 8.53 16.73
N THR A 180 3.85 7.83 16.34
CA THR A 180 2.66 7.55 17.17
C THR A 180 2.90 6.44 18.19
N GLY A 181 3.86 5.55 17.94
CA GLY A 181 4.03 4.31 18.71
C GLY A 181 2.91 3.29 18.48
N VAL A 182 2.04 3.53 17.48
CA VAL A 182 0.93 2.66 17.06
C VAL A 182 1.28 2.04 15.72
N VAL A 183 1.11 0.72 15.59
CA VAL A 183 1.24 0.03 14.30
C VAL A 183 -0.09 0.09 13.57
N ASP A 184 -0.27 1.16 12.81
CA ASP A 184 -1.33 1.29 11.81
C ASP A 184 -0.97 0.56 10.50
N TYR A 185 -1.87 0.60 9.52
CA TYR A 185 -1.67 -0.05 8.23
C TYR A 185 -0.33 0.35 7.57
N PRO A 186 0.01 1.65 7.40
CA PRO A 186 1.31 2.04 6.82
C PRO A 186 2.51 1.54 7.64
N THR A 187 2.44 1.61 8.98
CA THR A 187 3.53 1.16 9.83
C THR A 187 3.76 -0.36 9.70
N TRP A 188 2.69 -1.16 9.63
CA TRP A 188 2.79 -2.61 9.46
C TRP A 188 3.53 -3.00 8.18
N TYR A 189 3.14 -2.41 7.05
CA TYR A 189 3.76 -2.72 5.77
C TYR A 189 5.17 -2.16 5.65
N SER A 190 5.44 -1.00 6.26
CA SER A 190 6.81 -0.49 6.37
C SER A 190 7.71 -1.47 7.13
N ILE A 191 7.30 -1.93 8.32
CA ILE A 191 8.05 -2.95 9.10
C ILE A 191 8.27 -4.20 8.24
N SER A 192 7.22 -4.71 7.60
CA SER A 192 7.30 -5.93 6.79
C SER A 192 8.28 -5.79 5.60
N ASN A 193 8.23 -4.66 4.89
CA ASN A 193 9.10 -4.40 3.74
C ASN A 193 10.57 -4.28 4.16
N ILE A 194 10.84 -3.55 5.24
CA ILE A 194 12.19 -3.43 5.78
C ILE A 194 12.69 -4.78 6.29
N TYR A 195 11.85 -5.57 6.97
CA TYR A 195 12.18 -6.92 7.40
C TYR A 195 12.62 -7.81 6.24
N VAL A 196 11.85 -7.83 5.14
CA VAL A 196 12.21 -8.59 3.93
C VAL A 196 13.50 -8.07 3.29
N GLY A 197 13.72 -6.76 3.29
CA GLY A 197 14.95 -6.15 2.81
C GLY A 197 16.17 -6.60 3.60
N VAL A 198 16.12 -6.57 4.94
CA VAL A 198 17.25 -6.95 5.80
C VAL A 198 17.45 -8.45 5.89
N SER A 199 16.40 -9.27 5.75
CA SER A 199 16.53 -10.73 5.79
C SER A 199 17.27 -11.29 4.58
N ARG A 200 16.99 -10.76 3.38
CA ARG A 200 17.66 -11.16 2.12
C ARG A 200 19.16 -10.82 2.09
N ILE A 201 19.59 -9.81 2.85
CA ILE A 201 21.01 -9.42 2.94
C ILE A 201 21.80 -10.44 3.79
N SER A 202 21.13 -11.27 4.59
CA SER A 202 21.79 -12.23 5.50
C SER A 202 21.71 -13.69 5.07
N GLU A 203 21.13 -13.99 3.91
CA GLU A 203 21.26 -15.29 3.26
C GLU A 203 22.39 -15.21 2.22
N PRO A 204 23.60 -15.75 2.48
CA PRO A 204 24.55 -15.97 1.40
C PRO A 204 23.97 -17.05 0.49
N GLY A 205 23.83 -16.73 -0.80
CA GLY A 205 23.38 -17.66 -1.83
C GLY A 205 24.32 -18.84 -2.06
#